data_AF-A0A354X0W1-F1
#
_entry.id   AF-A0A354X0W1-F1
#
_cell.length_a   1.000
_cell.length_b   1.000
_cell.length_c   1.000
_cell.angle_alpha   90.00
_cell.angle_beta   90.00
_cell.angle_gamma   90.00
#
_symmetry.space_group_name_H-M   'P 1'
#
loop_
_entity.id
_entity.type
_entity.pdbx_description
1 polymer ?
#
loop_
_entity_poly.entity_id
_entity_poly.type
_entity_poly.pdbx_seq_one_letter_code
_entity_poly.pdbx_strand_id
1 'polypeptide(L)' 'GAFQIAYDMKLPVVPLTLNGPFDVMSRNTLLFTPGTLELVIHPPIPTESLSETDIPQLVERSKEIIQEALWEKYK' A
#
# COMPACT_ATOMS: atom_id res chain seq x y z
N GLY A 1 13.74 -4.42 -5.71
CA GLY A 1 12.85 -3.73 -4.73
C GLY A 1 11.87 -4.72 -4.12
N ALA A 2 10.97 -4.29 -3.22
CA ALA A 2 10.03 -5.21 -2.56
C ALA A 2 9.15 -6.03 -3.55
N PHE A 3 8.65 -5.38 -4.60
CA PHE A 3 7.89 -6.05 -5.67
C PHE A 3 8.72 -7.06 -6.47
N GLN A 4 10.02 -6.80 -6.66
CA GLN A 4 10.93 -7.77 -7.28
C GLN A 4 11.07 -9.03 -6.42
N ILE A 5 11.24 -8.87 -5.11
CA ILE A 5 11.33 -10.01 -4.17
C ILE A 5 10.05 -10.83 -4.21
N ALA A 6 8.88 -10.17 -4.21
CA ALA A 6 7.60 -10.86 -4.33
C ALA A 6 7.49 -11.63 -5.66
N TYR A 7 7.95 -11.07 -6.77
CA TYR A 7 8.00 -11.73 -8.07
C TYR A 7 8.97 -12.93 -8.07
N ASP A 8 10.22 -12.74 -7.64
CA ASP A 8 11.26 -13.78 -7.62
C ASP A 8 10.83 -14.99 -6.77
N MET A 9 10.15 -14.74 -5.65
CA MET A 9 9.65 -15.76 -4.73
C MET A 9 8.24 -16.26 -5.09
N LYS A 10 7.60 -15.70 -6.13
CA LYS A 10 6.21 -15.98 -6.52
C LYS A 10 5.22 -15.82 -5.36
N LEU A 11 5.44 -14.82 -4.52
CA LEU A 11 4.59 -14.49 -3.39
C LEU A 11 3.53 -13.46 -3.81
N PRO A 12 2.27 -13.61 -3.37
CA PRO A 12 1.25 -12.61 -3.62
C PRO A 12 1.57 -11.30 -2.90
N VAL A 13 1.24 -10.17 -3.53
CA VAL A 13 1.37 -8.83 -2.92
C VAL A 13 0.04 -8.43 -2.31
N VAL A 14 0.03 -8.00 -1.05
CA VAL A 14 -1.18 -7.52 -0.36
C VAL A 14 -1.08 -6.00 -0.16
N PRO A 15 -1.85 -5.18 -0.91
CA PRO A 15 -1.88 -3.74 -0.70
C PRO A 15 -2.50 -3.39 0.66
N LEU A 16 -1.96 -2.37 1.32
CA LEU A 16 -2.46 -1.86 2.59
C LEU A 16 -2.66 -0.35 2.48
N THR A 17 -3.83 0.14 2.89
CA THR A 17 -4.10 1.59 3.01
C THR A 17 -4.09 2.00 4.47
N LEU A 18 -3.37 3.07 4.78
CA LEU A 18 -3.26 3.65 6.12
C LEU A 18 -3.83 5.07 6.11
N ASN A 19 -4.97 5.26 6.78
CA ASN A 19 -5.66 6.55 6.87
C ASN A 19 -5.54 7.11 8.29
N GLY A 20 -5.05 8.35 8.41
CA GLY A 20 -4.95 9.04 9.70
C GLY A 20 -3.59 9.02 10.41
N PRO A 21 -2.65 8.05 10.22
CA PRO A 21 -1.39 8.07 10.97
C PRO A 21 -0.59 9.37 10.85
N PHE A 22 -0.59 10.01 9.68
CA PHE A 22 0.11 11.28 9.47
C PHE A 22 -0.46 12.42 10.34
N ASP A 23 -1.77 12.43 10.56
CA ASP A 23 -2.45 13.45 11.37
C ASP A 23 -2.27 13.21 12.87
N VAL A 24 -2.09 11.94 13.26
CA VAL A 24 -1.84 11.54 14.66
C VAL A 24 -0.37 11.76 15.03
N MET A 25 0.54 11.46 14.10
CA MET A 25 1.98 11.65 14.28
C MET A 25 2.64 11.87 12.92
N SER A 26 2.97 13.12 12.63
CA SER A 26 3.72 13.45 11.41
C SER A 26 5.19 13.04 11.52
N ARG A 27 5.84 12.78 10.39
CA ARG A 27 7.21 12.22 10.30
C ARG A 27 8.27 13.00 11.08
N ASN A 28 8.10 14.31 11.26
CA ASN A 28 9.12 15.21 11.79
C ASN A 28 8.92 15.57 13.26
N THR A 29 7.95 14.95 13.94
CA THR A 29 7.64 15.25 15.34
C THR A 29 7.43 13.98 16.16
N LEU A 30 7.68 14.08 17.47
CA LEU A 30 7.32 13.07 18.46
C LEU A 30 6.05 13.44 19.24
N LEU A 31 5.39 14.54 18.87
CA LEU A 31 4.13 14.96 19.45
C LEU A 31 2.99 14.13 18.84
N PHE A 32 2.20 13.51 19.72
CA PHE A 32 1.00 12.76 19.34
C PHE A 32 -0.24 13.63 19.50
N THR A 33 -1.06 13.67 18.46
CA THR A 33 -2.38 14.28 18.46
C THR A 33 -3.43 13.16 18.44
N PRO A 34 -4.33 13.08 19.44
CA PRO A 34 -5.42 12.11 19.42
C PRO A 34 -6.25 12.23 18.14
N GLY A 35 -6.51 11.10 17.48
CA GLY A 35 -7.25 11.06 16.22
C GLY A 35 -7.59 9.64 15.82
N THR A 36 -8.42 9.52 14.79
CA THR A 36 -8.82 8.21 14.25
C THR A 36 -7.73 7.68 13.33
N LEU A 37 -7.46 6.38 13.45
CA LEU A 37 -6.59 5.62 12.58
C LEU A 37 -7.39 4.50 11.94
N GLU A 38 -7.17 4.25 10.65
CA GLU A 38 -7.77 3.14 9.93
C GLU A 38 -6.70 2.44 9.09
N LEU A 39 -6.73 1.10 9.15
CA LEU A 39 -5.92 0.21 8.32
C LEU A 39 -6.87 -0.63 7.48
N VAL A 40 -6.78 -0.49 6.16
CA VAL A 40 -7.54 -1.29 5.19
C VAL A 40 -6.60 -2.34 4.59
N ILE A 41 -6.99 -3.61 4.74
CA ILE A 41 -6.28 -4.76 4.15
C ILE A 41 -7.02 -5.15 2.88
N HIS A 42 -6.33 -5.08 1.74
CA HIS A 42 -6.93 -5.37 0.43
C HIS A 42 -6.75 -6.82 0.01
N PRO A 43 -7.49 -7.29 -1.01
CA PRO A 43 -7.26 -8.59 -1.60
C PRO A 43 -5.83 -8.77 -2.14
N PRO A 44 -5.25 -9.97 -2.02
CA PRO A 44 -3.92 -10.26 -2.57
C PRO A 44 -3.92 -10.17 -4.10
N ILE A 45 -2.86 -9.60 -4.66
CA ILE A 45 -2.56 -9.60 -6.09
C ILE A 45 -1.58 -10.76 -6.36
N PRO A 46 -1.98 -11.78 -7.15
CA PRO A 46 -1.13 -12.90 -7.45
C PRO A 46 0.04 -12.50 -8.36
N THR A 47 1.21 -13.13 -8.15
CA THR A 47 2.44 -12.89 -8.93
C THR A 47 2.88 -14.10 -9.75
N GLU A 48 2.25 -15.25 -9.55
CA GLU A 48 2.63 -16.55 -10.13
C GLU A 48 2.61 -16.58 -11.66
N SER A 49 1.72 -15.79 -12.29
CA SER A 49 1.52 -15.71 -13.74
C SER A 49 2.14 -14.47 -14.38
N LEU A 50 2.85 -13.65 -13.61
CA LEU A 50 3.45 -12.42 -14.13
C LEU A 50 4.80 -12.71 -14.79
N SER A 51 5.16 -11.88 -15.76
CA SER A 51 6.51 -11.76 -16.30
C SER A 51 7.23 -10.56 -15.68
N GLU A 52 8.55 -10.51 -15.82
CA GLU A 52 9.36 -9.40 -15.30
C GLU A 52 8.93 -8.04 -15.87
N THR A 53 8.44 -8.01 -17.11
CA THR A 53 7.91 -6.79 -17.74
C THR A 53 6.59 -6.30 -17.14
N ASP A 54 5.90 -7.13 -16.36
CA ASP A 54 4.62 -6.80 -15.72
C ASP A 54 4.81 -6.19 -14.31
N ILE A 55 6.04 -6.20 -13.77
CA ILE A 55 6.34 -5.64 -12.44
C ILE A 55 5.91 -4.16 -12.33
N PRO A 56 6.17 -3.28 -13.31
CA PRO A 56 5.66 -1.89 -13.25
C PRO A 56 4.13 -1.81 -13.17
N GLN A 57 3.41 -2.72 -13.82
CA GLN A 57 1.94 -2.77 -13.79
C GLN A 57 1.43 -3.26 -12.43
N LEU A 58 2.13 -4.22 -11.81
CA LEU A 58 1.84 -4.67 -10.45
C LEU A 58 1.97 -3.51 -9.43
N VAL A 59 2.99 -2.66 -9.61
CA VAL A 59 3.19 -1.47 -8.77
C VAL A 59 2.05 -0.49 -8.97
N GLU A 60 1.68 -0.16 -10.21
CA GLU A 60 0.61 0.82 -10.46
C GLU A 60 -0.74 0.31 -9.97
N ARG A 61 -1.08 -0.97 -10.23
CA ARG A 61 -2.32 -1.58 -9.71
C ARG A 61 -2.38 -1.56 -8.19
N SER A 62 -1.27 -1.84 -7.51
CA SER A 62 -1.21 -1.79 -6.04
C SER A 62 -1.45 -0.36 -5.54
N LYS A 63 -0.89 0.63 -6.23
CA LYS A 63 -1.05 2.05 -5.91
C LYS A 63 -2.48 2.53 -6.14
N GLU A 64 -3.13 2.13 -7.24
CA GLU A 64 -4.53 2.43 -7.53
C GLU A 64 -5.45 1.91 -6.42
N ILE A 65 -5.32 0.64 -6.05
CA ILE A 65 -6.08 0.02 -4.95
C ILE A 65 -5.89 0.79 -3.64
N ILE A 66 -4.65 1.21 -3.35
CA ILE A 66 -4.35 1.98 -2.14
C ILE A 66 -5.05 3.34 -2.20
N GLN A 67 -4.97 4.04 -3.33
CA GLN A 67 -5.55 5.38 -3.54
C GLN A 67 -7.08 5.37 -3.45
N GLU A 68 -7.73 4.35 -3.98
CA GLU A 68 -9.19 4.21 -3.94
C GLU A 68 -9.74 4.17 -2.50
N ALA A 69 -9.01 3.53 -1.59
CA ALA A 69 -9.39 3.40 -0.18
C ALA A 69 -8.85 4.51 0.73
N LEU A 70 -8.16 5.52 0.20
CA LEU A 70 -7.79 6.69 0.99
C LEU A 70 -9.03 7.48 1.40
N TRP A 71 -9.01 8.12 2.57
CA TRP A 71 -10.02 9.13 2.89
C TRP A 71 -9.96 10.27 1.86
N GLU A 72 -11.11 10.89 1.56
CA GLU A 72 -11.22 11.97 0.57
C GLU A 72 -10.20 13.11 0.76
N LYS A 73 -9.79 13.39 2.00
CA LYS A 73 -8.80 14.42 2.31
C LYS A 73 -7.35 14.08 1.88
N TYR A 74 -7.08 12.81 1.54
CA TYR A 74 -5.77 12.31 1.10
C TYR A 74 -5.77 11.85 -0.37
N LYS A 75 -6.93 11.84 -1.02
CA LYS A 75 -7.04 11.64 -2.47
C LYS A 75 -6.54 12.86 -3.21
#